data_AF-A0A542DNQ0-F1
#
_entry.id   AF-A0A542DNQ0-F1
#
_cell.length_a   1.000
_cell.length_b   1.000
_cell.length_c   1.000
_cell.angle_alpha   90.00
_cell.angle_beta   90.00
_cell.angle_gamma   90.00
#
_symmetry.space_group_name_H-M   'P 1'
#
loop_
_entity.id
_entity.type
_entity.pdbx_description
1 polymer ?
#
loop_
_entity_poly.entity_id
_entity_poly.type
_entity_poly.pdbx_seq_one_letter_code
_entity_poly.pdbx_strand_id
1 'polypeptide(L)'
;MKRSRSRLGIPRWAFLAAAIGLAGFLLVFRPWSSADDRIRTIVEGLRDGPVYQERGAPDSVDVPRARQVIGDRAIVAVVLGAGPLPASDHVNGPDYAMCERIAARVPTNMVILFATGEDGEYGSSYCTGPDFPVPAKPGASLGEFEMSVVAAAERAWQYRATPANLTPEIEEFVLTFDAEAAEYYGELPRRGPMPDTLARGQIALACAGMVAGSVAFFLLLRTAALALRKRRRAERALARRRREAETRLSRLAEEILHPGDSTAAATTAREYTEVLRLLESAREPHELAEVERRLTELERVLVR
;
A
#
# COMPACT_ATOMS: atom_id res chain seq x y z
N MET A 1 -10.94 -38.36 -2.39
CA MET A 1 -10.06 -37.25 -1.94
C MET A 1 -10.22 -37.01 -0.44
N LYS A 2 -9.24 -37.43 0.38
CA LYS A 2 -9.22 -37.19 1.84
C LYS A 2 -9.00 -35.70 2.12
N ARG A 3 -10.03 -35.00 2.58
CA ARG A 3 -9.93 -33.61 3.06
C ARG A 3 -9.09 -33.57 4.35
N SER A 4 -7.79 -33.34 4.19
CA SER A 4 -6.88 -33.03 5.28
C SER A 4 -7.36 -31.76 6.00
N ARG A 5 -7.93 -31.93 7.20
CA ARG A 5 -8.29 -30.85 8.11
C ARG A 5 -7.02 -30.41 8.83
N SER A 6 -6.55 -29.18 8.58
CA SER A 6 -5.54 -28.52 9.40
C SER A 6 -6.10 -28.30 10.81
N ARG A 7 -5.24 -28.38 11.84
CA ARG A 7 -5.63 -28.29 13.26
C ARG A 7 -6.27 -26.95 13.66
N LEU A 8 -6.22 -25.92 12.80
CA LEU A 8 -6.85 -24.62 13.03
C LEU A 8 -8.28 -24.48 12.44
N GLY A 9 -8.80 -25.48 11.72
CA GLY A 9 -10.15 -25.38 11.14
C GLY A 9 -10.30 -24.35 10.00
N ILE A 10 -9.21 -23.67 9.63
CA ILE A 10 -9.16 -22.79 8.47
C ILE A 10 -8.90 -23.67 7.23
N PRO A 11 -9.78 -23.62 6.21
CA PRO A 11 -9.62 -24.46 5.04
C PRO A 11 -8.38 -24.03 4.25
N ARG A 12 -7.62 -25.00 3.73
CA ARG A 12 -6.33 -24.78 3.02
C ARG A 12 -6.43 -23.78 1.85
N TRP A 13 -7.60 -23.67 1.22
CA TRP A 13 -7.84 -22.70 0.14
C TRP A 13 -7.75 -21.25 0.62
N ALA A 14 -8.04 -20.95 1.89
CA ALA A 14 -7.95 -19.60 2.43
C ALA A 14 -6.48 -19.14 2.57
N PHE A 15 -5.59 -20.05 2.96
CA PHE A 15 -4.14 -19.78 2.94
C PHE A 15 -3.61 -19.59 1.52
N LEU A 16 -4.09 -20.41 0.58
CA LEU A 16 -3.73 -20.27 -0.84
C LEU A 16 -4.19 -18.92 -1.38
N ALA A 17 -5.43 -18.50 -1.10
CA ALA A 17 -5.97 -17.21 -1.51
C ALA A 17 -5.21 -16.04 -0.88
N ALA A 18 -4.84 -16.12 0.40
CA ALA A 18 -4.04 -15.10 1.07
C ALA A 18 -2.62 -15.02 0.49
N ALA A 19 -1.99 -16.17 0.20
CA ALA A 19 -0.67 -16.22 -0.43
C ALA A 19 -0.69 -15.67 -1.86
N ILE A 20 -1.71 -15.99 -2.66
CA ILE A 20 -1.90 -15.43 -4.01
C ILE A 20 -2.17 -13.93 -3.93
N GLY A 21 -3.00 -13.47 -2.98
CA GLY A 21 -3.25 -12.05 -2.77
C GLY A 21 -1.99 -11.28 -2.36
N LEU A 22 -1.19 -11.84 -1.46
CA LEU A 22 0.08 -11.26 -1.05
C LEU A 22 1.11 -11.27 -2.19
N ALA A 23 1.20 -12.37 -2.94
CA ALA A 23 2.08 -12.46 -4.10
C ALA A 23 1.66 -11.47 -5.18
N GLY A 24 0.36 -11.36 -5.49
CA GLY A 24 -0.18 -10.38 -6.42
C GLY A 24 0.07 -8.95 -5.95
N PHE A 25 -0.13 -8.67 -4.66
CA PHE A 25 0.20 -7.38 -4.06
C PHE A 25 1.68 -7.06 -4.20
N LEU A 26 2.58 -7.98 -3.84
CA LEU A 26 4.03 -7.76 -3.95
C LEU A 26 4.52 -7.68 -5.40
N LEU A 27 3.83 -8.30 -6.35
CA LEU A 27 4.18 -8.28 -7.77
C LEU A 27 3.69 -6.99 -8.43
N VAL A 28 2.52 -6.48 -8.03
CA VAL A 28 1.98 -5.18 -8.47
C VAL A 28 2.66 -4.01 -7.77
N PHE A 29 2.94 -4.12 -6.48
CA PHE A 29 3.53 -3.09 -5.62
C PHE A 29 4.99 -3.40 -5.25
N ARG A 30 5.79 -3.95 -6.18
CA ARG A 30 7.24 -4.01 -5.94
C ARG A 30 7.74 -2.59 -5.63
N PRO A 31 8.52 -2.37 -4.54
CA PRO A 31 8.96 -1.04 -4.10
C PRO A 31 10.10 -0.47 -4.97
N TRP A 32 10.05 -0.72 -6.28
CA TRP A 32 11.00 -0.14 -7.21
C TRP A 32 10.53 1.29 -7.42
N SER A 33 11.34 2.26 -7.01
CA SER A 33 11.21 3.66 -7.41
C SER A 33 11.25 3.69 -8.94
N SER A 34 10.09 3.53 -9.55
CA SER A 34 9.95 3.58 -10.99
C SER A 34 10.29 5.00 -11.44
N ALA A 35 10.77 5.17 -12.67
CA ALA A 35 10.97 6.52 -13.21
C ALA A 35 9.69 7.37 -13.11
N ASP A 36 8.51 6.72 -13.05
CA ASP A 36 7.23 7.37 -12.78
C ASP A 36 7.08 7.91 -11.36
N ASP A 37 7.68 7.29 -10.34
CA ASP A 37 7.66 7.80 -8.96
C ASP A 37 8.49 9.08 -8.82
N ARG A 38 9.63 9.17 -9.51
CA ARG A 38 10.47 10.37 -9.53
C ARG A 38 9.75 11.52 -10.25
N ILE A 39 9.17 11.26 -11.42
CA ILE A 39 8.36 12.25 -12.15
C ILE A 39 7.16 12.70 -11.31
N ARG A 40 6.47 11.76 -10.65
CA ARG A 40 5.38 12.10 -9.74
C ARG A 40 5.85 13.06 -8.65
N THR A 41 6.97 12.77 -8.00
CA THR A 41 7.54 13.62 -6.95
C THR A 41 7.89 15.02 -7.46
N ILE A 42 8.50 15.10 -8.66
CA ILE A 42 8.80 16.37 -9.33
C ILE A 42 7.52 17.16 -9.57
N VAL A 43 6.53 16.54 -10.22
CA VAL A 43 5.26 17.19 -10.59
C VAL A 43 4.47 17.62 -9.36
N GLU A 44 4.43 16.79 -8.31
CA GLU A 44 3.81 17.14 -7.04
C GLU A 44 4.50 18.36 -6.41
N GLY A 45 5.84 18.40 -6.40
CA GLY A 45 6.57 19.56 -5.89
C GLY A 45 6.42 20.83 -6.74
N LEU A 46 6.10 20.71 -8.02
CA LEU A 46 5.79 21.84 -8.90
C LEU A 46 4.34 22.37 -8.74
N ARG A 47 3.46 21.66 -8.02
CA ARG A 47 2.10 22.15 -7.74
C ARG A 47 2.13 23.41 -6.90
N ASP A 48 3.01 23.45 -5.91
CA ASP A 48 3.07 24.54 -4.93
C ASP A 48 3.99 25.69 -5.35
N GLY A 49 4.76 25.54 -6.44
CA GLY A 49 5.69 26.57 -6.88
C GLY A 49 6.34 26.28 -8.24
N PRO A 50 6.96 27.30 -8.87
CA PRO A 50 7.54 27.16 -10.19
C PRO A 50 8.88 26.40 -10.23
N VAL A 51 9.46 26.08 -9.06
CA VAL A 51 10.78 25.43 -8.99
C VAL A 51 10.76 24.25 -8.04
N TYR A 52 11.12 23.09 -8.58
CA TYR A 52 11.40 21.87 -7.84
C TYR A 52 12.92 21.66 -7.75
N GLN A 53 13.41 21.31 -6.57
CA GLN A 53 14.80 20.90 -6.35
C GLN A 53 14.82 19.54 -5.67
N GLU A 54 15.50 18.58 -6.29
CA GLU A 54 15.71 17.26 -5.72
C GLU A 54 16.69 17.34 -4.54
N ARG A 55 16.49 16.47 -3.55
CA ARG A 55 17.37 16.40 -2.39
C ARG A 55 18.77 15.95 -2.82
N GLY A 56 19.79 16.77 -2.53
CA GLY A 56 21.17 16.51 -2.94
C GLY A 56 21.51 16.97 -4.35
N ALA A 57 20.64 17.77 -4.99
CA ALA A 57 21.01 18.55 -6.15
C ALA A 57 22.18 19.50 -5.85
N PRO A 58 23.06 19.77 -6.81
CA PRO A 58 24.09 20.79 -6.66
C PRO A 58 23.48 22.17 -6.38
N ASP A 59 24.23 23.02 -5.66
CA ASP A 59 23.88 24.44 -5.45
C ASP A 59 24.22 25.28 -6.70
N SER A 60 23.98 24.75 -7.90
CA SER A 60 24.20 25.43 -9.17
C SER A 60 23.11 26.45 -9.48
N VAL A 61 21.93 26.31 -8.89
CA VAL A 61 20.78 27.19 -9.08
C VAL A 61 20.34 27.77 -7.73
N ASP A 62 20.27 29.09 -7.62
CA ASP A 62 19.64 29.78 -6.50
C ASP A 62 18.11 29.61 -6.61
N VAL A 63 17.57 28.60 -5.92
CA VAL A 63 16.16 28.23 -5.97
C VAL A 63 15.23 29.35 -5.46
N PRO A 64 15.49 30.02 -4.33
CA PRO A 64 14.71 31.19 -3.91
C PRO A 64 14.64 32.27 -5.00
N ARG A 65 15.78 32.60 -5.62
CA ARG A 65 15.84 33.60 -6.69
C ARG A 65 15.08 33.14 -7.93
N ALA A 66 15.29 31.90 -8.37
CA ALA A 66 14.58 31.32 -9.51
C ALA A 66 13.05 31.35 -9.32
N ARG A 67 12.56 31.03 -8.12
CA ARG A 67 11.13 31.14 -7.79
C ARG A 67 10.61 32.57 -7.91
N GLN A 68 11.37 33.53 -7.40
CA GLN A 68 11.02 34.95 -7.48
C GLN A 68 10.97 35.44 -8.92
N VAL A 69 11.96 35.09 -9.73
CA VAL A 69 12.08 35.55 -11.11
C VAL A 69 11.00 34.93 -11.99
N ILE A 70 10.76 33.60 -11.87
CA ILE A 70 9.73 32.91 -12.65
C ILE A 70 8.31 33.39 -12.26
N GLY A 71 7.99 33.47 -10.97
CA GLY A 71 6.68 33.94 -10.51
C GLY A 71 5.51 33.05 -10.96
N ASP A 72 4.52 33.65 -11.63
CA ASP A 72 3.29 32.99 -12.11
C ASP A 72 3.30 32.65 -13.61
N ARG A 73 4.41 32.92 -14.30
CA ARG A 73 4.61 32.60 -15.72
C ARG A 73 4.45 31.11 -15.98
N ALA A 74 4.10 30.75 -17.21
CA ALA A 74 4.00 29.37 -17.69
C ALA A 74 5.38 28.70 -17.88
N ILE A 75 6.24 28.81 -16.87
CA ILE A 75 7.59 28.27 -16.83
C ILE A 75 7.72 27.48 -15.53
N VAL A 76 8.35 26.31 -15.61
CA VAL A 76 8.76 25.55 -14.44
C VAL A 76 10.22 25.13 -14.58
N ALA A 77 10.95 25.17 -13.47
CA ALA A 77 12.33 24.72 -13.39
C ALA A 77 12.45 23.49 -12.48
N VAL A 78 13.21 22.50 -12.93
CA VAL A 78 13.46 21.25 -12.22
C VAL A 78 14.96 21.07 -12.07
N VAL A 79 15.45 21.06 -10.83
CA VAL A 79 16.87 20.87 -10.53
C VAL A 79 17.07 19.48 -9.93
N LEU A 80 17.73 18.59 -10.66
CA LEU A 80 17.97 17.20 -10.25
C LEU A 80 19.35 17.01 -9.64
N GLY A 81 19.54 15.91 -8.92
CA GLY A 81 20.85 15.43 -8.48
C GLY A 81 21.85 15.27 -9.62
N ALA A 82 23.15 15.38 -9.32
CA ALA A 82 24.24 15.15 -10.28
C ALA A 82 24.45 13.67 -10.65
N GLY A 83 23.61 12.77 -10.15
CA GLY A 83 23.65 11.36 -10.53
C GLY A 83 23.21 11.15 -11.98
N PRO A 84 23.76 10.15 -12.69
CA PRO A 84 23.39 9.89 -14.07
C PRO A 84 21.91 9.54 -14.18
N LEU A 85 21.26 10.06 -15.23
CA LEU A 85 19.91 9.68 -15.58
C LEU A 85 19.90 8.26 -16.18
N PRO A 86 18.76 7.53 -16.08
CA PRO A 86 18.62 6.25 -16.76
C PRO A 86 18.87 6.42 -18.26
N ALA A 87 19.56 5.46 -18.86
CA ALA A 87 19.79 5.44 -20.30
C ALA A 87 18.47 5.56 -21.07
N SER A 88 18.53 6.24 -22.20
CA SER A 88 17.38 6.59 -23.04
C SER A 88 17.72 6.31 -24.49
N ASP A 89 16.75 5.82 -25.25
CA ASP A 89 16.89 5.64 -26.70
C ASP A 89 16.60 6.94 -27.48
N HIS A 90 16.32 8.05 -26.79
CA HIS A 90 16.10 9.35 -27.44
C HIS A 90 17.40 9.90 -28.04
N VAL A 91 17.29 10.44 -29.25
CA VAL A 91 18.41 11.05 -30.00
C VAL A 91 19.08 12.19 -29.24
N ASN A 92 18.31 12.93 -28.45
CA ASN A 92 18.79 14.09 -27.68
C ASN A 92 19.28 13.72 -26.26
N GLY A 93 19.38 12.43 -25.94
CA GLY A 93 19.90 11.97 -24.66
C GLY A 93 18.85 11.75 -23.55
N PRO A 94 19.30 11.31 -22.37
CA PRO A 94 18.45 10.91 -21.26
C PRO A 94 17.84 12.09 -20.47
N ASP A 95 18.51 13.24 -20.46
CA ASP A 95 18.05 14.50 -19.89
C ASP A 95 16.87 15.07 -20.68
N TYR A 96 16.99 15.15 -22.01
CA TYR A 96 15.88 15.56 -22.87
C TYR A 96 14.66 14.62 -22.72
N ALA A 97 14.87 13.30 -22.67
CA ALA A 97 13.79 12.34 -22.46
C ALA A 97 13.10 12.51 -21.08
N MET A 98 13.86 12.82 -20.03
CA MET A 98 13.28 13.15 -18.72
C MET A 98 12.48 14.45 -18.77
N CYS A 99 13.01 15.47 -19.45
CA CYS A 99 12.38 16.76 -19.64
C CYS A 99 11.03 16.63 -20.40
N GLU A 100 10.96 15.84 -21.47
CA GLU A 100 9.71 15.57 -22.19
C GLU A 100 8.67 14.86 -21.31
N ARG A 101 9.11 13.89 -20.49
CA ARG A 101 8.22 13.19 -19.57
C ARG A 101 7.67 14.09 -18.48
N ILE A 102 8.45 15.07 -18.02
CA ILE A 102 7.98 16.11 -17.09
C ILE A 102 6.99 17.02 -17.82
N ALA A 103 7.34 17.53 -19.00
CA ALA A 103 6.50 18.42 -19.81
C ALA A 103 5.12 17.82 -20.12
N ALA A 104 5.06 16.52 -20.43
CA ALA A 104 3.81 15.77 -20.61
C ALA A 104 2.88 15.76 -19.38
N ARG A 105 3.40 16.08 -18.18
CA ARG A 105 2.64 16.17 -16.92
C ARG A 105 2.36 17.58 -16.46
N VAL A 106 3.04 18.58 -17.03
CA VAL A 106 2.81 20.01 -16.78
C VAL A 106 2.41 20.71 -18.08
N PRO A 107 1.28 20.29 -18.70
CA PRO A 107 1.10 20.42 -20.13
C PRO A 107 0.97 21.86 -20.64
N THR A 108 0.72 22.82 -19.76
CA THR A 108 0.59 24.25 -20.08
C THR A 108 1.86 25.05 -19.79
N ASN A 109 3.02 24.42 -19.55
CA ASN A 109 4.26 25.10 -19.16
C ASN A 109 5.43 24.74 -20.07
N MET A 110 6.37 25.67 -20.20
CA MET A 110 7.74 25.37 -20.61
C MET A 110 8.54 24.86 -19.41
N VAL A 111 9.35 23.82 -19.63
CA VAL A 111 10.14 23.13 -18.62
C VAL A 111 11.62 23.41 -18.88
N ILE A 112 12.32 23.87 -17.85
CA ILE A 112 13.78 23.91 -17.80
C ILE A 112 14.23 22.80 -16.85
N LEU A 113 14.90 21.77 -17.38
CA LEU A 113 15.44 20.68 -16.59
C LEU A 113 16.95 20.87 -16.43
N PHE A 114 17.45 20.90 -15.20
CA PHE A 114 18.87 20.83 -14.89
C PHE A 114 19.23 19.43 -14.39
N ALA A 115 20.11 18.73 -15.11
CA ALA A 115 20.50 17.37 -14.82
C ALA A 115 21.86 17.01 -15.44
N THR A 116 22.43 15.88 -15.01
CA THR A 116 23.61 15.31 -15.66
C THR A 116 23.21 14.57 -16.94
N GLY A 117 23.77 14.99 -18.07
CA GLY A 117 23.62 14.37 -19.38
C GLY A 117 24.40 13.05 -19.52
N GLU A 118 24.40 12.50 -20.74
CA GLU A 118 25.11 11.24 -21.04
C GLU A 118 26.64 11.39 -21.04
N ASP A 119 27.13 12.58 -21.40
CA ASP A 119 28.55 12.97 -21.36
C ASP A 119 29.09 13.21 -19.94
N GLY A 120 28.21 13.17 -18.94
CA GLY A 120 28.54 13.46 -17.55
C GLY A 120 28.59 14.95 -17.21
N GLU A 121 28.26 15.83 -18.16
CA GLU A 121 28.15 17.26 -17.91
C GLU A 121 26.79 17.60 -17.28
N TYR A 122 26.79 18.52 -16.32
CA TYR A 122 25.57 19.00 -15.68
C TYR A 122 25.06 20.22 -16.44
N GLY A 123 24.00 20.01 -17.24
CA GLY A 123 23.48 20.99 -18.18
C GLY A 123 21.98 21.22 -18.01
N SER A 124 21.41 21.94 -18.98
CA SER A 124 19.99 22.22 -19.08
C SER A 124 19.39 21.55 -20.32
N SER A 125 18.14 21.10 -20.20
CA SER A 125 17.31 20.73 -21.34
C SER A 125 15.99 21.49 -21.28
N TYR A 126 15.44 21.80 -22.44
CA TYR A 126 14.24 22.62 -22.60
C TYR A 126 13.15 21.82 -23.31
N CYS A 127 11.94 21.80 -22.75
CA CYS A 127 10.79 21.14 -23.34
C CYS A 127 9.52 21.93 -23.11
N THR A 128 8.56 21.79 -24.01
CA THR A 128 7.26 22.45 -23.88
C THR A 128 6.16 21.42 -23.67
N GLY A 129 5.24 21.73 -22.76
CA GLY A 129 4.07 20.90 -22.53
C GLY A 129 3.16 20.84 -23.76
N PRO A 130 2.44 19.72 -23.98
CA PRO A 130 1.62 19.52 -25.19
C PRO A 130 0.41 20.46 -25.31
N ASP A 131 -0.03 21.06 -24.19
CA ASP A 131 -1.16 22.00 -24.15
C ASP A 131 -0.69 23.45 -23.94
N PHE A 132 0.59 23.76 -24.22
CA PHE A 132 1.08 25.14 -24.18
C PHE A 132 0.34 25.96 -25.25
N PRO A 133 -0.11 27.19 -24.93
CA PRO A 133 -0.92 27.97 -25.85
C PRO A 133 -0.21 28.20 -27.19
N VAL A 134 -0.97 28.14 -28.28
CA VAL A 134 -0.46 28.53 -29.61
C VAL A 134 -0.34 30.06 -29.67
N PRO A 135 0.72 30.62 -30.27
CA PRO A 135 0.85 32.06 -30.47
C PRO A 135 -0.40 32.71 -31.06
N ALA A 136 -0.78 33.88 -30.51
CA ALA A 136 -1.90 34.67 -31.02
C ALA A 136 -1.52 35.48 -32.28
N LYS A 137 -0.23 35.75 -32.48
CA LYS A 137 0.31 36.46 -33.64
C LYS A 137 0.05 35.65 -34.94
N PRO A 138 -0.63 36.23 -35.94
CA PRO A 138 -0.93 35.53 -37.19
C PRO A 138 0.34 35.05 -37.90
N GLY A 139 0.36 33.77 -38.28
CA GLY A 139 1.47 33.15 -39.01
C GLY A 139 2.66 32.73 -38.14
N ALA A 140 2.67 33.07 -36.85
CA ALA A 140 3.68 32.60 -35.92
C ALA A 140 3.43 31.15 -35.51
N SER A 141 4.50 30.36 -35.37
CA SER A 141 4.41 29.00 -34.82
C SER A 141 4.94 28.93 -33.39
N LEU A 142 4.50 27.92 -32.64
CA LEU A 142 5.03 27.65 -31.31
C LEU A 142 6.54 27.37 -31.37
N GLY A 143 7.00 26.62 -32.38
CA GLY A 143 8.43 26.32 -32.54
C GLY A 143 9.30 27.55 -32.79
N GLU A 144 8.79 28.59 -33.46
CA GLU A 144 9.50 29.87 -33.62
C GLU A 144 9.68 30.58 -32.27
N PHE A 145 8.62 30.61 -31.46
CA PHE A 145 8.65 31.17 -30.11
C PHE A 145 9.58 30.37 -29.18
N GLU A 146 9.50 29.04 -29.22
CA GLU A 146 10.38 28.17 -28.41
C GLU A 146 11.85 28.38 -28.77
N MET A 147 12.14 28.41 -30.08
CA MET A 147 13.50 28.60 -30.58
C MET A 147 14.07 29.96 -30.17
N SER A 148 13.28 31.04 -30.19
CA SER A 148 13.76 32.38 -29.78
C SER A 148 14.08 32.41 -28.29
N VAL A 149 13.21 31.86 -27.44
CA VAL A 149 13.42 31.80 -25.99
C VAL A 149 14.61 30.90 -25.61
N VAL A 150 14.70 29.71 -26.19
CA VAL A 150 15.80 28.76 -25.90
C VAL A 150 17.14 29.29 -26.37
N ALA A 151 17.22 29.87 -27.58
CA ALA A 151 18.47 30.40 -28.12
C ALA A 151 19.04 31.56 -27.30
N ALA A 152 18.18 32.34 -26.62
CA ALA A 152 18.64 33.38 -25.69
C ALA A 152 19.18 32.78 -24.39
N ALA A 153 18.48 31.81 -23.82
CA ALA A 153 18.94 31.12 -22.61
C ALA A 153 20.28 30.41 -22.83
N GLU A 154 20.50 29.81 -23.99
CA GLU A 154 21.80 29.24 -24.37
C GLU A 154 22.94 30.26 -24.42
N ARG A 155 22.66 31.57 -24.55
CA ARG A 155 23.68 32.64 -24.50
C ARG A 155 23.91 33.18 -23.09
N ALA A 156 23.12 32.75 -22.10
CA ALA A 156 23.21 33.25 -20.74
C ALA A 156 24.53 32.90 -20.03
N TRP A 157 25.33 31.98 -20.58
CA TRP A 157 26.67 31.65 -20.06
C TRP A 157 27.57 32.87 -19.88
N GLN A 158 27.40 33.91 -20.71
CA GLN A 158 28.16 35.16 -20.63
C GLN A 158 27.86 35.99 -19.37
N TYR A 159 26.73 35.74 -18.71
CA TYR A 159 26.29 36.42 -17.49
C TYR A 159 26.58 35.62 -16.22
N ARG A 160 27.15 34.41 -16.35
CA ARG A 160 27.45 33.55 -15.20
C ARG A 160 28.64 34.08 -14.42
N ALA A 161 28.46 34.23 -13.10
CA ALA A 161 29.54 34.59 -12.19
C ALA A 161 30.62 33.49 -12.10
N THR A 162 30.21 32.23 -12.24
CA THR A 162 31.08 31.04 -12.32
C THR A 162 30.50 30.04 -13.31
N PRO A 163 31.31 29.15 -13.92
CA PRO A 163 30.78 28.14 -14.85
C PRO A 163 29.67 27.25 -14.24
N ALA A 164 29.72 27.02 -12.93
CA ALA A 164 28.76 26.20 -12.20
C ALA A 164 27.48 26.95 -11.78
N ASN A 165 27.43 28.28 -11.85
CA ASN A 165 26.23 29.05 -11.53
C ASN A 165 25.30 29.12 -12.74
N LEU A 166 24.21 28.36 -12.69
CA LEU A 166 23.20 28.26 -13.74
C LEU A 166 21.98 29.17 -13.49
N THR A 167 21.96 29.92 -12.39
CA THR A 167 20.86 30.86 -12.10
C THR A 167 20.64 31.90 -13.21
N PRO A 168 21.68 32.53 -13.81
CA PRO A 168 21.49 33.52 -14.87
C PRO A 168 20.81 32.96 -16.13
N GLU A 169 20.88 31.65 -16.34
CA GLU A 169 20.20 31.00 -17.45
C GLU A 169 18.68 31.01 -17.28
N ILE A 170 18.19 30.81 -16.06
CA ILE A 170 16.77 30.97 -15.73
C ILE A 170 16.36 32.43 -15.87
N GLU A 171 17.21 33.36 -15.42
CA GLU A 171 16.91 34.80 -15.51
C GLU A 171 16.78 35.26 -16.96
N GLU A 172 17.71 34.87 -17.83
CA GLU A 172 17.69 35.19 -19.25
C GLU A 172 16.52 34.51 -19.98
N PHE A 173 16.23 33.25 -19.64
CA PHE A 173 15.08 32.53 -20.18
C PHE A 173 13.78 33.27 -19.83
N VAL A 174 13.60 33.71 -18.59
CA VAL A 174 12.40 34.44 -18.16
C VAL A 174 12.31 35.82 -18.81
N LEU A 175 13.42 36.55 -18.91
CA LEU A 175 13.45 37.86 -19.57
C LEU A 175 13.08 37.74 -21.06
N THR A 176 13.64 36.76 -21.75
CA THR A 176 13.35 36.51 -23.16
C THR A 176 11.93 36.02 -23.33
N PHE A 177 11.46 35.10 -22.48
CA PHE A 177 10.08 34.66 -22.48
C PHE A 177 9.13 35.85 -22.36
N ASP A 178 9.37 36.79 -21.45
CA ASP A 178 8.50 37.96 -21.27
C ASP A 178 8.50 38.86 -22.52
N ALA A 179 9.67 39.07 -23.14
CA ALA A 179 9.80 39.88 -24.35
C ALA A 179 9.10 39.24 -25.56
N GLU A 180 9.37 37.95 -25.80
CA GLU A 180 8.78 37.19 -26.89
C GLU A 180 7.27 36.98 -26.65
N ALA A 181 6.85 36.74 -25.41
CA ALA A 181 5.44 36.54 -25.11
C ALA A 181 4.60 37.81 -25.38
N ALA A 182 5.16 38.99 -25.08
CA ALA A 182 4.53 40.26 -25.42
C ALA A 182 4.30 40.41 -26.93
N GLU A 183 5.23 39.91 -27.75
CA GLU A 183 5.11 39.94 -29.21
C GLU A 183 4.18 38.86 -29.77
N TYR A 184 4.29 37.62 -29.28
CA TYR A 184 3.60 36.45 -29.83
C TYR A 184 2.18 36.27 -29.28
N TYR A 185 1.91 36.68 -28.04
CA TYR A 185 0.64 36.43 -27.35
C TYR A 185 -0.09 37.71 -26.92
N GLY A 186 0.61 38.85 -26.80
CA GLY A 186 0.06 40.11 -26.30
C GLY A 186 -0.17 40.14 -24.78
N GLU A 187 -0.42 38.99 -24.17
CA GLU A 187 -0.43 38.78 -22.72
C GLU A 187 0.53 37.64 -22.34
N LEU A 188 1.13 37.74 -21.15
CA LEU A 188 2.04 36.72 -20.63
C LEU A 188 1.29 35.41 -20.35
N PRO A 189 1.66 34.29 -20.98
CA PRO A 189 1.13 32.98 -20.62
C PRO A 189 1.44 32.67 -19.15
N ARG A 190 0.40 32.32 -18.40
CA ARG A 190 0.49 31.97 -16.98
C ARG A 190 0.32 30.47 -16.78
N ARG A 191 0.92 29.96 -15.72
CA ARG A 191 0.85 28.54 -15.37
C ARG A 191 -0.60 28.09 -15.18
N GLY A 192 -1.01 27.13 -16.00
CA GLY A 192 -2.34 26.51 -15.91
C GLY A 192 -2.45 25.50 -14.77
N PRO A 193 -3.67 25.04 -14.45
CA PRO A 193 -3.88 24.00 -13.45
C PRO A 193 -3.17 22.71 -13.87
N MET A 194 -2.43 22.10 -12.95
CA MET A 194 -1.78 20.82 -13.22
C MET A 194 -2.82 19.68 -13.21
N PRO A 195 -2.86 18.81 -14.24
CA PRO A 195 -3.84 17.73 -14.30
C PRO A 195 -3.66 16.75 -13.14
N ASP A 196 -4.75 16.47 -12.41
CA ASP A 196 -4.76 15.45 -11.36
C ASP A 196 -4.92 14.02 -11.94
N THR A 197 -4.20 13.73 -13.02
CA THR A 197 -4.33 12.47 -13.79
C THR A 197 -3.80 11.26 -13.02
N LEU A 198 -2.93 11.47 -12.05
CA LEU A 198 -2.37 10.43 -11.19
C LEU A 198 -3.39 9.87 -10.17
N ALA A 199 -4.49 10.58 -9.94
CA ALA A 199 -5.43 10.26 -8.88
C ALA A 199 -6.39 9.11 -9.23
N ARG A 200 -6.99 9.07 -10.44
CA ARG A 200 -8.20 8.23 -10.66
C ARG A 200 -7.94 6.73 -10.59
N GLY A 201 -6.89 6.24 -11.25
CA GLY A 201 -6.57 4.81 -11.28
C GLY A 201 -6.12 4.29 -9.91
N GLN A 202 -5.26 5.06 -9.24
CA GLN A 202 -4.78 4.74 -7.89
C GLN A 202 -5.90 4.84 -6.85
N ILE A 203 -6.78 5.85 -6.95
CA ILE A 203 -7.98 5.96 -6.10
C ILE A 203 -8.92 4.79 -6.35
N ALA A 204 -9.21 4.43 -7.60
CA ALA A 204 -10.08 3.29 -7.90
C ALA A 204 -9.51 1.98 -7.34
N LEU A 205 -8.20 1.77 -7.48
CA LEU A 205 -7.51 0.61 -6.93
C LEU A 205 -7.51 0.62 -5.39
N ALA A 206 -7.26 1.78 -4.76
CA ALA A 206 -7.30 1.94 -3.30
C ALA A 206 -8.71 1.71 -2.75
N CYS A 207 -9.75 2.22 -3.41
CA CYS A 207 -11.15 1.95 -3.09
C CYS A 207 -11.48 0.46 -3.22
N ALA A 208 -11.07 -0.19 -4.32
CA ALA A 208 -11.24 -1.63 -4.50
C ALA A 208 -10.52 -2.43 -3.40
N GLY A 209 -9.30 -2.02 -3.04
CA GLY A 209 -8.51 -2.59 -1.95
C GLY A 209 -9.20 -2.44 -0.59
N MET A 210 -9.77 -1.27 -0.29
CA MET A 210 -10.54 -1.03 0.94
C MET A 210 -11.79 -1.91 1.02
N VAL A 211 -12.55 -2.02 -0.08
CA VAL A 211 -13.74 -2.88 -0.14
C VAL A 211 -13.36 -4.34 0.04
N ALA A 212 -12.36 -4.82 -0.70
CA ALA A 212 -11.87 -6.20 -0.62
C ALA A 212 -11.34 -6.53 0.79
N GLY A 213 -10.55 -5.63 1.37
CA GLY A 213 -10.02 -5.77 2.73
C GLY A 213 -11.14 -5.83 3.78
N SER A 214 -12.15 -4.97 3.66
CA SER A 214 -13.32 -4.96 4.55
C SER A 214 -14.12 -6.26 4.48
N VAL A 215 -14.37 -6.77 3.27
CA VAL A 215 -15.05 -8.06 3.06
C VAL A 215 -14.24 -9.21 3.66
N ALA A 216 -12.93 -9.24 3.41
CA ALA A 216 -12.04 -10.26 3.96
C ALA A 216 -12.04 -10.23 5.50
N PHE A 217 -11.94 -9.04 6.10
CA PHE A 217 -11.98 -8.86 7.54
C PHE A 217 -13.32 -9.33 8.14
N PHE A 218 -14.45 -8.98 7.50
CA PHE A 218 -15.76 -9.45 7.93
C PHE A 218 -15.89 -10.98 7.88
N LEU A 219 -15.36 -11.62 6.83
CA LEU A 219 -15.34 -13.08 6.72
C LEU A 219 -14.45 -13.73 7.80
N LEU A 220 -13.32 -13.12 8.13
CA LEU A 220 -12.47 -13.57 9.25
C LEU A 220 -13.21 -13.47 10.59
N LEU A 221 -13.86 -12.35 10.87
CA LEU A 221 -14.67 -12.19 12.07
C LEU A 221 -15.83 -13.20 12.13
N ARG A 222 -16.52 -13.42 11.02
CA ARG A 222 -17.62 -14.40 10.93
C ARG A 222 -17.12 -15.82 11.20
N THR A 223 -15.98 -16.21 10.63
CA THR A 223 -15.42 -17.55 10.83
C THR A 223 -14.92 -17.73 12.27
N ALA A 224 -14.30 -16.72 12.87
CA ALA A 224 -13.93 -16.71 14.29
C ALA A 224 -15.16 -16.84 15.20
N ALA A 225 -16.22 -16.08 14.94
CA ALA A 225 -17.46 -16.16 15.71
C ALA A 225 -18.14 -17.54 15.61
N LEU A 226 -18.14 -18.16 14.41
CA LEU A 226 -18.66 -19.51 14.21
C LEU A 226 -17.81 -20.57 14.94
N ALA A 227 -16.49 -20.44 14.92
CA ALA A 227 -15.58 -21.32 15.64
C ALA A 227 -15.80 -21.23 17.16
N LEU A 228 -15.94 -20.01 17.70
CA LEU A 228 -16.26 -19.76 19.11
C LEU A 228 -17.63 -20.34 19.50
N ARG A 229 -18.66 -20.16 18.67
CA ARG A 229 -19.99 -20.75 18.89
C ARG A 229 -19.92 -22.29 18.94
N LYS A 230 -19.13 -22.91 18.05
CA LYS A 230 -18.94 -24.36 18.03
C LYS A 230 -18.24 -24.86 19.31
N ARG A 231 -17.19 -24.16 19.76
CA ARG A 231 -16.51 -24.48 21.04
C ARG A 231 -17.47 -24.38 22.23
N ARG A 232 -18.19 -23.26 22.36
CA ARG A 232 -19.18 -23.07 23.45
C ARG A 232 -20.28 -24.14 23.45
N ARG A 233 -20.73 -24.60 22.27
CA ARG A 233 -21.71 -25.70 22.17
C ARG A 233 -21.12 -27.03 22.65
N ALA A 234 -19.88 -27.34 22.27
CA ALA A 234 -19.20 -28.55 22.73
C ALA A 234 -18.97 -28.55 24.24
N GLU A 235 -18.53 -27.42 24.81
CA GLU A 235 -18.37 -27.23 26.26
C GLU A 235 -19.69 -27.40 27.00
N ARG A 236 -20.77 -26.79 26.51
CA ARG A 236 -22.11 -26.95 27.10
C ARG A 236 -22.62 -28.40 27.04
N ALA A 237 -22.36 -29.11 25.94
CA ALA A 237 -22.75 -30.51 25.79
C ALA A 237 -21.97 -31.40 26.78
N LEU A 238 -20.67 -31.15 26.96
CA LEU A 238 -19.84 -31.87 27.92
C LEU A 238 -20.29 -31.58 29.36
N ALA A 239 -20.57 -30.32 29.70
CA ALA A 239 -21.09 -29.94 31.01
C ALA A 239 -22.45 -30.60 31.33
N ARG A 240 -23.33 -30.75 30.33
CA ARG A 240 -24.61 -31.48 30.49
C ARG A 240 -24.38 -32.95 30.81
N ARG A 241 -23.57 -33.64 30.01
CA ARG A 241 -23.22 -35.06 30.23
C ARG A 241 -22.59 -35.29 31.59
N ARG A 242 -21.71 -34.38 32.04
CA ARG A 242 -21.11 -34.44 33.37
C ARG A 242 -22.15 -34.34 34.48
N ARG A 243 -23.08 -33.38 34.39
CA ARG A 243 -24.19 -33.24 35.37
C ARG A 243 -25.09 -34.47 35.39
N GLU A 244 -25.37 -35.08 34.24
CA GLU A 244 -26.14 -36.33 34.16
C GLU A 244 -25.39 -37.49 34.85
N ALA A 245 -24.08 -37.63 34.61
CA ALA A 245 -23.24 -38.61 35.29
C ALA A 245 -23.18 -38.37 36.82
N GLU A 246 -23.01 -37.12 37.26
CA GLU A 246 -23.04 -36.74 38.70
C GLU A 246 -24.38 -37.08 39.35
N THR A 247 -25.49 -36.88 38.64
CA THR A 247 -26.84 -37.21 39.12
C THR A 247 -27.03 -38.72 39.26
N ARG A 248 -26.60 -39.51 38.26
CA ARG A 248 -26.64 -40.98 38.31
C ARG A 248 -25.79 -41.52 39.46
N LEU A 249 -24.58 -40.99 39.61
CA LEU A 249 -23.64 -41.39 40.65
C LEU A 249 -24.19 -41.06 42.05
N SER A 250 -24.85 -39.90 42.22
CA SER A 250 -25.50 -39.52 43.49
C SER A 250 -26.65 -40.47 43.87
N ARG A 251 -27.41 -40.99 42.89
CA ARG A 251 -28.45 -42.01 43.15
C ARG A 251 -27.84 -43.34 43.60
N LEU A 252 -26.76 -43.78 42.95
CA LEU A 252 -26.05 -45.01 43.35
C LEU A 252 -25.42 -44.89 44.74
N ALA A 253 -25.01 -43.69 45.15
CA ALA A 253 -24.50 -43.45 46.50
C ALA A 253 -25.54 -43.80 47.57
N GLU A 254 -26.81 -43.44 47.35
CA GLU A 254 -27.90 -43.68 48.28
C GLU A 254 -28.18 -45.19 48.47
N GLU A 255 -28.10 -45.95 47.36
CA GLU A 255 -28.30 -47.40 47.32
C GLU A 255 -27.12 -48.18 47.94
N ILE A 256 -25.89 -47.68 47.76
CA ILE A 256 -24.68 -48.27 48.38
C ILE A 256 -24.62 -47.98 49.89
N LEU A 257 -25.11 -46.81 50.34
CA LEU A 257 -25.12 -46.44 51.75
C LEU A 257 -26.21 -47.18 52.56
N HIS A 258 -27.24 -47.72 51.88
CA HIS A 258 -28.30 -48.52 52.49
C HIS A 258 -28.42 -49.90 51.81
N PRO A 259 -27.38 -50.75 51.86
CA PRO A 259 -27.39 -52.01 51.15
C PRO A 259 -28.39 -52.95 51.81
N GLY A 260 -29.46 -53.34 51.10
CA GLY A 260 -30.31 -54.45 51.55
C GLY A 260 -29.51 -55.76 51.54
N ASP A 261 -29.54 -56.53 52.64
CA ASP A 261 -29.03 -57.91 52.89
C ASP A 261 -27.96 -58.51 51.94
N SER A 262 -27.03 -57.70 51.42
CA SER A 262 -26.11 -58.06 50.35
C SER A 262 -24.67 -58.14 50.88
N THR A 263 -24.08 -59.32 50.77
CA THR A 263 -22.68 -59.60 51.14
C THR A 263 -21.66 -59.04 50.13
N ALA A 264 -22.10 -58.41 49.04
CA ALA A 264 -21.24 -57.83 47.99
C ALA A 264 -20.90 -56.34 48.18
N ALA A 265 -21.37 -55.72 49.28
CA ALA A 265 -21.33 -54.27 49.49
C ALA A 265 -19.92 -53.63 49.44
N ALA A 266 -18.89 -54.32 49.94
CA ALA A 266 -17.54 -53.76 50.03
C ALA A 266 -16.86 -53.58 48.65
N THR A 267 -17.04 -54.55 47.74
CA THR A 267 -16.53 -54.49 46.37
C THR A 267 -17.22 -53.41 45.55
N THR A 268 -18.54 -53.32 45.66
CA THR A 268 -19.34 -52.30 44.95
C THR A 268 -19.03 -50.89 45.44
N ALA A 269 -18.81 -50.70 46.76
CA ALA A 269 -18.37 -49.42 47.32
C ALA A 269 -16.99 -48.99 46.79
N ARG A 270 -16.05 -49.93 46.64
CA ARG A 270 -14.74 -49.64 46.06
C ARG A 270 -14.85 -49.19 44.60
N GLU A 271 -15.59 -49.94 43.77
CA GLU A 271 -15.80 -49.58 42.37
C GLU A 271 -16.49 -48.22 42.22
N TYR A 272 -17.47 -47.93 43.08
CA TYR A 272 -18.11 -46.61 43.15
C TYR A 272 -17.10 -45.48 43.42
N THR A 273 -16.21 -45.62 44.41
CA THR A 273 -15.20 -44.60 44.70
C THR A 273 -14.22 -44.38 43.55
N GLU A 274 -13.88 -45.45 42.81
CA GLU A 274 -13.02 -45.34 41.62
C GLU A 274 -13.71 -44.57 40.49
N VAL A 275 -15.00 -44.82 40.26
CA VAL A 275 -15.81 -44.10 39.26
C VAL A 275 -15.99 -42.63 39.65
N LEU A 276 -16.21 -42.34 40.94
CA LEU A 276 -16.29 -40.96 41.46
C LEU A 276 -14.98 -40.22 41.20
N ARG A 277 -13.83 -40.82 41.55
CA ARG A 277 -12.51 -40.22 41.31
C ARG A 277 -12.26 -39.97 39.82
N LEU A 278 -12.66 -40.91 38.96
CA LEU A 278 -12.55 -40.75 37.51
C LEU A 278 -13.41 -39.58 37.02
N LEU A 279 -14.65 -39.44 37.50
CA LEU A 279 -15.55 -38.34 37.16
C LEU A 279 -15.00 -36.97 37.61
N GLU A 280 -14.39 -36.89 38.79
CA GLU A 280 -13.74 -35.68 39.28
C GLU A 280 -12.57 -35.26 38.38
N SER A 281 -11.76 -36.24 37.96
CA SER A 281 -10.60 -35.99 37.09
C SER A 281 -10.95 -35.77 35.61
N ALA A 282 -12.13 -36.19 35.15
CA ALA A 282 -12.51 -36.14 33.74
C ALA A 282 -12.68 -34.69 33.26
N ARG A 283 -11.82 -34.27 32.33
CA ARG A 283 -11.86 -32.97 31.65
C ARG A 283 -12.14 -33.09 30.16
N GLU A 284 -11.86 -34.24 29.57
CA GLU A 284 -12.04 -34.48 28.15
C GLU A 284 -13.27 -35.34 27.81
N PRO A 285 -13.83 -35.20 26.59
CA PRO A 285 -15.02 -35.96 26.18
C PRO A 285 -14.84 -37.49 26.23
N HIS A 286 -13.62 -37.98 26.01
CA HIS A 286 -13.32 -39.40 25.97
C HIS A 286 -13.20 -39.99 27.38
N GLU A 287 -12.66 -39.24 28.34
CA GLU A 287 -12.62 -39.60 29.76
C GLU A 287 -14.04 -39.69 30.33
N LEU A 288 -14.90 -38.72 29.99
CA LEU A 288 -16.30 -38.72 30.42
C LEU A 288 -17.09 -39.90 29.83
N ALA A 289 -16.80 -40.31 28.60
CA ALA A 289 -17.40 -41.49 28.00
C ALA A 289 -16.99 -42.79 28.73
N GLU A 290 -15.75 -42.89 29.20
CA GLU A 290 -15.30 -44.01 30.02
C GLU A 290 -15.99 -44.02 31.39
N VAL A 291 -16.17 -42.84 32.02
CA VAL A 291 -16.93 -42.72 33.28
C VAL A 291 -18.37 -43.18 33.10
N GLU A 292 -19.06 -42.75 32.03
CA GLU A 292 -20.42 -43.18 31.73
C GLU A 292 -20.54 -44.69 31.48
N ARG A 293 -19.52 -45.29 30.84
CA ARG A 293 -19.44 -46.75 30.63
C ARG A 293 -19.34 -47.48 31.96
N ARG A 294 -18.42 -47.06 32.84
CA ARG A 294 -18.21 -47.65 34.17
C ARG A 294 -19.42 -47.46 35.09
N LEU A 295 -20.07 -46.29 35.04
CA LEU A 295 -21.35 -46.05 35.71
C LEU A 295 -22.42 -47.04 35.27
N THR A 296 -22.53 -47.30 33.97
CA THR A 296 -23.51 -48.24 33.42
C THR A 296 -23.20 -49.69 33.82
N GLU A 297 -21.93 -50.06 33.94
CA GLU A 297 -21.51 -51.38 34.47
C GLU A 297 -21.89 -51.51 35.94
N LEU A 298 -21.63 -50.49 36.75
CA LEU A 298 -21.96 -50.47 38.18
C LEU A 298 -23.47 -50.54 38.45
N GLU A 299 -24.27 -49.78 37.69
CA GLU A 299 -25.74 -49.84 37.76
C GLU A 299 -26.29 -51.25 37.49
N ARG A 300 -25.70 -51.99 36.55
CA ARG A 300 -26.14 -53.36 36.24
C ARG A 300 -25.86 -54.36 37.35
N VAL A 301 -24.82 -54.12 38.15
CA VAL A 301 -24.47 -54.97 39.29
C VAL A 301 -25.40 -54.71 40.48
N LEU A 302 -25.84 -53.46 40.67
CA LEU A 302 -26.72 -53.05 41.77
C LEU A 302 -28.21 -53.37 41.56
N VAL A 303 -28.69 -53.36 40.31
CA VAL A 303 -30.12 -53.63 39.98
C VAL A 303 -30.46 -55.14 39.91
N ARG A 304 -29.51 -56.03 40.21
CA ARG A 304 -29.70 -57.49 40.26
C ARG A 304 -30.07 -57.96 41.67
#